data_AF-A0A0G3Y4C0-F1
#
_entry.id   AF-A0A0G3Y4C0-F1
#
_cell.length_a   1.000
_cell.length_b   1.000
_cell.length_c   1.000
_cell.angle_alpha   90.00
_cell.angle_beta   90.00
_cell.angle_gamma   90.00
#
_symmetry.space_group_name_H-M   'P 1'
#
loop_
_entity.id
_entity.type
_entity.pdbx_description
1 polymer ?
#
loop_
_entity_poly.entity_id
_entity_poly.type
_entity_poly.pdbx_seq_one_letter_code
_entity_poly.pdbx_strand_id
1 'polypeptide(L)'
;SEFFRKTYEPTGAFNGKQFEGGRSWAGARPEVRAIGYDVHGVAAHMGVLRRYIKVGDVDLLVAELGLYGVRPDLEGLGIAHSISVMYPVLQQLGVPFAFGTVRQALRNHVGRFCRKGLANILTGVRVRSTLPDVYPDLPST
;
A
#
# COMPACT_ATOMS: atom_id res chain seq x y z
N SER A 1 4.16 17.36 -2.02
CA SER A 1 4.63 17.98 -0.76
C SER A 1 5.95 17.33 -0.36
N GLU A 2 6.73 17.98 0.51
CA GLU A 2 8.05 17.51 0.98
C GLU A 2 8.01 16.10 1.60
N PHE A 3 6.94 15.75 2.31
CA PHE A 3 6.73 14.42 2.88
C PHE A 3 6.80 13.31 1.82
N PHE A 4 6.00 13.39 0.75
CA PHE A 4 5.98 12.37 -0.31
C PHE A 4 7.34 12.25 -0.97
N ARG A 5 8.00 13.38 -1.16
CA ARG A 5 9.34 13.45 -1.71
C ARG A 5 10.34 12.67 -0.86
N LYS A 6 10.47 13.04 0.43
CA LYS A 6 11.39 12.40 1.37
C LYS A 6 11.05 10.93 1.65
N THR A 7 9.78 10.56 1.61
CA THR A 7 9.33 9.20 1.95
C THR A 7 9.49 8.24 0.76
N TYR A 8 9.21 8.69 -0.47
CA TYR A 8 9.18 7.80 -1.64
C TYR A 8 10.36 7.97 -2.61
N GLU A 9 10.99 9.15 -2.74
CA GLU A 9 12.16 9.31 -3.65
C GLU A 9 13.36 8.42 -3.29
N PRO A 10 13.75 8.23 -2.01
CA PRO A 10 14.88 7.36 -1.67
C PRO A 10 14.63 5.90 -2.07
N THR A 11 13.38 5.54 -2.32
CA THR A 11 12.98 4.20 -2.74
C THR A 11 13.05 4.01 -4.27
N GLY A 12 13.40 5.06 -5.01
CA GLY A 12 13.57 5.12 -6.46
C GLY A 12 13.05 6.45 -7.02
N ALA A 13 13.84 7.14 -7.85
CA ALA A 13 13.50 8.47 -8.38
C ALA A 13 12.14 8.53 -9.12
N PHE A 14 11.69 7.42 -9.71
CA PHE A 14 10.37 7.30 -10.33
C PHE A 14 9.20 7.34 -9.33
N ASN A 15 9.40 6.93 -8.08
CA ASN A 15 8.33 6.83 -7.08
C ASN A 15 7.90 8.21 -6.57
N GLY A 16 8.79 9.21 -6.58
CA GLY A 16 8.46 10.60 -6.25
C GLY A 16 7.64 11.29 -7.36
N LYS A 17 8.06 11.11 -8.62
CA LYS A 17 7.36 11.66 -9.81
C LYS A 17 5.94 11.12 -9.97
N GLN A 18 5.69 9.89 -9.52
CA GLN A 18 4.36 9.30 -9.58
C GLN A 18 3.27 10.09 -8.84
N PHE A 19 3.63 11.01 -7.94
CA PHE A 19 2.68 11.85 -7.18
C PHE A 19 2.29 13.16 -7.89
N GLU A 20 2.85 13.47 -9.07
CA GLU A 20 2.45 14.62 -9.88
C GLU A 20 1.02 14.46 -10.41
N GLY A 21 0.21 15.53 -10.35
CA GLY A 21 -1.19 15.51 -10.83
C GLY A 21 -2.17 14.63 -10.03
N GLY A 22 -1.81 14.20 -8.82
CA GLY A 22 -2.69 13.42 -7.92
C GLY A 22 -2.83 11.94 -8.28
N ARG A 23 -2.17 11.49 -9.35
CA ARG A 23 -1.86 10.07 -9.60
C ARG A 23 -0.84 9.64 -8.56
N SER A 24 -0.84 8.37 -8.15
CA SER A 24 0.18 7.78 -7.28
C SER A 24 -0.16 6.32 -7.10
N TRP A 25 0.83 5.40 -7.23
CA TRP A 25 0.69 3.92 -7.20
C TRP A 25 0.60 3.32 -8.60
N ALA A 26 1.73 3.34 -9.32
CA ALA A 26 1.83 2.81 -10.68
C ALA A 26 0.73 3.36 -11.63
N GLY A 27 0.40 4.66 -11.50
CA GLY A 27 -0.58 5.35 -12.34
C GLY A 27 -2.03 5.32 -11.83
N ALA A 28 -2.35 4.49 -10.82
CA ALA A 28 -3.68 4.49 -10.21
C ALA A 28 -3.91 5.71 -9.31
N ARG A 29 -5.18 6.05 -9.05
CA ARG A 29 -5.59 6.96 -7.97
C ARG A 29 -6.20 6.10 -6.85
N PRO A 30 -5.78 6.23 -5.59
CA PRO A 30 -6.45 5.55 -4.48
C PRO A 30 -7.93 5.94 -4.41
N GLU A 31 -8.81 4.96 -4.16
CA GLU A 31 -10.21 5.21 -3.81
C GLU A 31 -10.33 5.86 -2.43
N VAL A 32 -9.48 5.42 -1.50
CA VAL A 32 -9.36 6.00 -0.16
C VAL A 32 -7.92 6.40 0.09
N ARG A 33 -7.74 7.58 0.68
CA ARG A 33 -6.43 8.07 1.13
C ARG A 33 -6.50 8.39 2.61
N ALA A 34 -5.71 7.67 3.41
CA ALA A 34 -5.54 7.95 4.83
C ALA A 34 -4.26 8.78 5.03
N ILE A 35 -4.39 9.93 5.68
CA ILE A 35 -3.26 10.82 5.99
C ILE A 35 -3.28 11.12 7.48
N GLY A 36 -2.23 10.72 8.17
CA GLY A 36 -2.01 11.05 9.58
C GLY A 36 -1.22 12.34 9.70
N TYR A 37 -1.61 13.20 10.63
CA TYR A 37 -0.96 14.47 10.92
C TYR A 37 -0.49 14.54 12.37
N ASP A 38 0.61 15.25 12.59
CA ASP A 38 1.05 15.74 13.89
C ASP A 38 1.42 17.22 13.81
N VAL A 39 1.98 17.79 14.89
CA VAL A 39 2.38 19.20 14.96
C VAL A 39 3.47 19.58 13.94
N HIS A 40 4.16 18.59 13.35
CA HIS A 40 5.20 18.78 12.33
C HIS A 40 4.70 18.49 10.91
N GLY A 41 3.39 18.28 10.72
CA GLY A 41 2.74 18.08 9.43
C GLY A 41 2.36 16.62 9.18
N VAL A 42 2.55 16.14 7.95
CA VAL A 42 2.19 14.75 7.59
C VAL A 42 3.13 13.78 8.31
N ALA A 43 2.56 12.90 9.12
CA ALA A 43 3.24 11.88 9.90
C ALA A 43 3.20 10.52 9.21
N ALA A 44 2.08 10.20 8.54
CA ALA A 44 1.87 8.92 7.87
C ALA A 44 0.92 9.04 6.69
N HIS A 45 1.04 8.11 5.75
CA HIS A 45 0.23 8.04 4.55
C HIS A 45 -0.06 6.58 4.16
N MET A 46 -1.26 6.32 3.66
CA MET A 46 -1.67 5.07 3.04
C MET A 46 -2.71 5.34 1.95
N GLY A 47 -2.61 4.61 0.84
CA GLY A 47 -3.65 4.52 -0.19
C GLY A 47 -4.32 3.15 -0.16
N VAL A 48 -5.62 3.14 -0.48
CA VAL A 48 -6.41 1.92 -0.67
C VAL A 48 -7.22 2.05 -1.96
N LEU A 49 -7.31 0.95 -2.71
CA LEU A 49 -8.21 0.82 -3.85
C LEU A 49 -8.64 -0.65 -3.96
N ARG A 50 -9.80 -0.88 -4.58
CA ARG A 50 -10.29 -2.23 -4.84
C ARG A 50 -9.71 -2.74 -6.14
N ARG A 51 -9.36 -4.03 -6.16
CA ARG A 51 -8.97 -4.77 -7.36
C ARG A 51 -9.64 -6.12 -7.39
N TYR A 52 -9.88 -6.63 -8.58
CA TYR A 52 -10.09 -8.05 -8.76
C TYR A 52 -8.74 -8.76 -8.76
N ILE A 53 -8.63 -9.80 -7.96
CA ILE A 53 -7.55 -10.79 -8.07
C ILE A 53 -8.16 -12.10 -8.58
N LYS A 54 -7.38 -12.88 -9.32
CA LYS A 54 -7.79 -14.21 -9.76
C LYS A 54 -7.24 -15.25 -8.79
N VAL A 55 -8.12 -16.08 -8.23
CA VAL A 55 -7.80 -17.20 -7.33
C VAL A 55 -8.32 -18.48 -7.97
N GLY A 56 -7.42 -19.25 -8.59
CA GLY A 56 -7.82 -20.32 -9.51
C GLY A 56 -8.58 -19.72 -10.69
N ASP A 57 -9.84 -20.13 -10.87
CA ASP A 57 -10.71 -19.60 -11.92
C ASP A 57 -11.66 -18.48 -11.43
N VAL A 58 -11.61 -18.13 -10.14
CA VAL A 58 -12.54 -17.16 -9.53
C VAL A 58 -11.92 -15.77 -9.50
N ASP A 59 -12.66 -14.77 -9.98
CA ASP A 59 -12.32 -13.37 -9.80
C ASP A 59 -12.91 -12.86 -8.49
N LEU A 60 -12.05 -12.44 -7.57
CA LEU A 60 -12.41 -11.98 -6.24
C LEU A 60 -12.09 -10.49 -6.08
N LEU A 61 -13.10 -9.69 -5.72
CA LEU A 61 -12.91 -8.29 -5.36
C LEU A 61 -12.26 -8.19 -3.97
N VAL A 62 -11.10 -7.55 -3.89
CA VAL A 62 -10.31 -7.35 -2.66
C VAL A 62 -9.81 -5.92 -2.58
N ALA A 63 -9.31 -5.49 -1.42
CA ALA A 63 -8.55 -4.24 -1.32
C ALA A 63 -7.06 -4.48 -1.52
N GLU A 64 -6.42 -3.65 -2.34
CA GLU A 64 -4.99 -3.45 -2.31
C GLU A 64 -4.67 -2.32 -1.32
N LEU A 65 -3.65 -2.51 -0.48
CA LEU A 65 -3.05 -1.49 0.39
C LEU A 65 -1.68 -1.15 -0.17
N GLY A 66 -1.41 0.14 -0.30
CA GLY A 66 -0.18 0.61 -0.87
C GLY A 66 0.06 2.07 -0.53
N LEU A 67 1.11 2.64 -1.12
CA LEU A 67 1.60 3.96 -0.74
C LEU A 67 1.74 4.09 0.77
N TYR A 68 2.17 3.04 1.45
CA TYR A 68 2.38 3.09 2.88
C TYR A 68 3.69 3.82 3.16
N GLY A 69 3.60 4.88 3.95
CA GLY A 69 4.75 5.71 4.29
C GLY A 69 4.58 6.28 5.70
N VAL A 70 5.65 6.25 6.48
CA VAL A 70 5.74 6.89 7.79
C VAL A 70 6.93 7.83 7.73
N ARG A 71 6.81 9.01 8.35
CA ARG A 71 7.92 9.96 8.41
C ARG A 71 9.10 9.32 9.17
N PRO A 72 10.36 9.43 8.71
CA PRO A 72 11.49 8.68 9.26
C PRO A 72 11.71 8.85 10.78
N ASP A 73 11.49 10.05 11.32
CA ASP A 73 11.59 10.36 12.76
C ASP A 73 10.55 9.63 13.62
N LEU A 74 9.49 9.11 13.00
CA LEU A 74 8.40 8.39 13.67
C LEU A 74 8.46 6.87 13.44
N GLU A 75 9.42 6.39 12.66
CA GLU A 75 9.62 4.95 12.47
C GLU A 75 9.96 4.27 13.80
N GLY A 76 9.39 3.08 14.02
CA GLY A 76 9.61 2.34 15.26
C GLY A 76 8.79 2.80 16.48
N LEU A 77 8.11 3.96 16.43
CA LEU A 77 7.23 4.46 17.51
C LEU A 77 5.83 3.82 17.52
N GLY A 78 5.60 2.80 16.71
CA GLY A 78 4.36 2.05 16.70
C GLY A 78 3.24 2.65 15.85
N ILE A 79 3.52 3.68 15.02
CA ILE A 79 2.54 4.24 14.08
C ILE A 79 1.90 3.18 13.18
N ALA A 80 2.61 2.09 12.86
CA ALA A 80 2.03 0.97 12.09
C ALA A 80 0.75 0.37 12.71
N HIS A 81 0.50 0.54 14.01
CA HIS A 81 -0.76 0.11 14.62
C HIS A 81 -1.97 0.91 14.14
N SER A 82 -1.76 2.13 13.64
CA SER A 82 -2.83 2.98 13.11
C SER A 82 -3.46 2.40 11.84
N ILE A 83 -2.82 1.41 11.19
CA ILE A 83 -3.39 0.69 10.05
C ILE A 83 -4.71 0.00 10.41
N SER A 84 -4.92 -0.35 11.69
CA SER A 84 -6.19 -0.92 12.15
C SER A 84 -7.40 0.00 11.89
N VAL A 85 -7.19 1.32 11.75
CA VAL A 85 -8.24 2.28 11.36
C VAL A 85 -8.85 1.95 10.00
N MET A 86 -8.18 1.16 9.17
CA MET A 86 -8.68 0.74 7.87
C MET A 86 -9.76 -0.34 7.97
N TYR A 87 -9.90 -1.04 9.11
CA TYR A 87 -10.83 -2.16 9.20
C TYR A 87 -12.29 -1.78 8.89
N PRO A 88 -12.88 -0.70 9.47
CA PRO A 88 -14.21 -0.25 9.08
C PRO A 88 -14.31 0.19 7.61
N VAL A 89 -13.22 0.74 7.06
CA VAL A 89 -13.17 1.15 5.64
C VAL A 89 -13.25 -0.07 4.73
N LEU A 90 -12.58 -1.17 5.06
CA LEU A 90 -12.68 -2.42 4.29
C LEU A 90 -14.11 -2.99 4.31
N GLN A 91 -14.79 -2.90 5.46
CA GLN A 91 -16.20 -3.30 5.56
C GLN A 91 -17.10 -2.41 4.67
N GLN A 92 -16.89 -1.09 4.66
CA GLN A 92 -17.61 -0.17 3.79
C GLN A 92 -17.35 -0.39 2.30
N LEU A 93 -16.11 -0.79 1.95
CA LEU A 93 -15.73 -1.15 0.59
C LEU A 93 -16.32 -2.49 0.13
N GLY A 94 -16.91 -3.28 1.04
CA GLY A 94 -17.54 -4.57 0.74
C GLY A 94 -16.55 -5.65 0.34
N VAL A 95 -15.30 -5.56 0.80
CA VAL A 95 -14.24 -6.52 0.45
C VAL A 95 -13.93 -7.46 1.62
N PRO A 96 -13.58 -8.74 1.35
CA PRO A 96 -13.37 -9.73 2.39
C PRO A 96 -12.04 -9.56 3.12
N PHE A 97 -11.02 -9.01 2.46
CA PHE A 97 -9.71 -8.73 3.03
C PHE A 97 -8.96 -7.69 2.21
N ALA A 98 -7.83 -7.27 2.76
CA ALA A 98 -6.88 -6.41 2.10
C ALA A 98 -5.49 -7.06 2.04
N PHE A 99 -4.75 -6.83 0.96
CA PHE A 99 -3.37 -7.28 0.81
C PHE A 99 -2.49 -6.12 0.34
N GLY A 100 -1.19 -6.22 0.59
CA GLY A 100 -0.23 -5.23 0.11
C GLY A 100 1.15 -5.84 0.01
N THR A 101 1.95 -5.34 -0.92
CA THR A 101 3.36 -5.68 -0.99
C THR A 101 4.17 -4.61 -0.28
N VAL A 102 5.14 -5.04 0.51
CA VAL A 102 6.05 -4.15 1.22
C VAL A 102 7.47 -4.53 0.88
N ARG A 103 8.34 -3.52 0.80
CA ARG A 103 9.76 -3.75 0.59
C ARG A 103 10.33 -4.51 1.78
N GLN A 104 11.37 -5.31 1.53
CA GLN A 104 12.02 -6.08 2.59
C GLN A 104 12.52 -5.19 3.74
N ALA A 105 12.97 -3.97 3.46
CA ALA A 105 13.38 -3.00 4.48
C ALA A 105 12.26 -2.64 5.48
N LEU A 106 10.99 -2.69 5.05
CA LEU A 106 9.82 -2.42 5.90
C LEU A 106 9.31 -3.67 6.64
N ARG A 107 9.93 -4.84 6.45
CA ARG A 107 9.45 -6.11 7.03
C ARG A 107 9.30 -6.03 8.54
N ASN A 108 10.27 -5.47 9.24
CA ASN A 108 10.23 -5.39 10.71
C ASN A 108 9.14 -4.44 11.19
N HIS A 109 8.93 -3.34 10.46
CA HIS A 109 7.90 -2.36 10.78
C HIS A 109 6.50 -2.94 10.61
N VAL A 110 6.26 -3.66 9.50
CA VAL A 110 4.98 -4.34 9.22
C VAL A 110 4.80 -5.58 10.12
N GLY A 111 5.88 -6.29 10.44
CA GLY A 111 5.81 -7.47 11.31
C GLY A 111 5.32 -7.15 12.73
N ARG A 112 5.53 -5.92 13.23
CA ARG A 112 4.96 -5.48 14.51
C ARG A 112 3.43 -5.41 14.47
N PHE A 113 2.84 -5.02 13.34
CA PHE A 113 1.38 -4.99 13.13
C PHE A 113 0.76 -6.39 13.19
N CYS A 114 1.45 -7.41 12.66
CA CYS A 114 0.98 -8.79 12.63
C CYS A 114 0.92 -9.47 14.00
N ARG A 115 1.64 -8.97 15.02
CA ARG A 115 1.74 -9.62 16.34
C ARG A 115 0.40 -9.73 17.08
N LYS A 116 -0.58 -8.90 16.73
CA LYS A 116 -1.92 -8.90 17.35
C LYS A 116 -2.97 -9.69 16.56
N GLY A 117 -2.56 -10.47 15.55
CA GLY A 117 -3.48 -11.28 14.72
C GLY A 117 -4.28 -10.48 13.70
N LEU A 118 -4.00 -9.19 13.53
CA LEU A 118 -4.71 -8.31 12.58
C LEU A 118 -4.27 -8.49 11.13
N ALA A 119 -3.12 -9.11 10.89
CA ALA A 119 -2.61 -9.45 9.57
C ALA A 119 -1.57 -10.56 9.62
N ASN A 120 -1.35 -11.20 8.48
CA ASN A 120 -0.30 -12.21 8.30
C ASN A 120 0.71 -11.74 7.25
N ILE A 121 2.01 -11.94 7.51
CA ILE A 121 3.05 -11.79 6.48
C ILE A 121 3.22 -13.15 5.81
N LEU A 122 2.88 -13.21 4.52
CA LEU A 122 3.16 -14.36 3.68
C LEU A 122 4.57 -14.19 3.08
N THR A 123 5.44 -15.17 3.33
CA THR A 123 6.80 -15.22 2.78
C THR A 123 6.90 -16.29 1.69
N GLY A 124 7.82 -16.12 0.74
CA GLY A 124 8.05 -17.11 -0.32
C GLY A 124 6.98 -17.11 -1.43
N VAL A 125 6.08 -16.13 -1.43
CA VAL A 125 5.09 -15.96 -2.50
C VAL A 125 5.80 -15.39 -3.73
N ARG A 126 5.73 -16.10 -4.86
CA ARG A 126 6.17 -15.57 -6.15
C ARG A 126 5.13 -14.59 -6.65
N VAL A 127 5.51 -13.32 -6.78
CA VAL A 127 4.69 -12.27 -7.37
C VAL A 127 5.18 -12.04 -8.79
N ARG A 128 4.25 -12.02 -9.74
CA ARG A 128 4.49 -11.57 -11.12
C ARG A 128 3.71 -10.27 -11.33
N SER A 129 4.36 -9.28 -11.90
CA SER A 129 3.71 -8.02 -12.29
C SER A 129 3.34 -8.09 -13.76
N THR A 130 2.08 -7.82 -14.07
CA THR A 130 1.70 -7.50 -15.44
C THR A 130 2.25 -6.12 -15.81
N LEU A 131 2.37 -5.86 -17.11
CA LEU A 131 2.70 -4.52 -17.61
C LEU A 131 1.67 -3.48 -17.11
N PRO A 132 2.07 -2.19 -17.01
CA PRO A 132 1.18 -1.12 -16.56
C PRO A 132 -0.10 -1.01 -17.39
N ASP A 133 0.02 -1.29 -18.69
CA ASP A 133 -1.08 -1.37 -19.63
C ASP A 133 -1.35 -2.84 -19.96
N VAL A 134 -2.63 -3.19 -20.05
CA VAL A 134 -3.05 -4.51 -20.53
C VAL A 134 -2.90 -4.50 -22.05
N TYR A 135 -1.90 -5.22 -22.55
CA TYR A 135 -1.74 -5.46 -23.98
C TYR A 135 -2.33 -6.83 -24.30
N PRO A 136 -3.51 -6.91 -24.95
CA PRO A 136 -4.18 -8.17 -25.25
C PRO A 136 -3.32 -9.14 -26.06
N ASP A 137 -2.39 -8.58 -26.85
CA ASP A 137 -1.54 -9.33 -27.77
C ASP A 137 -0.21 -9.80 -27.15
N LEU A 138 0.06 -9.47 -25.89
CA LEU A 138 1.30 -9.87 -25.21
C LEU A 138 1.00 -10.91 -24.12
N PRO A 139 1.85 -11.95 -23.98
CA PRO A 139 1.73 -12.90 -22.88
C PRO A 139 1.93 -12.18 -21.55
N SER A 140 1.15 -12.57 -20.53
CA SER A 140 1.35 -12.11 -19.16
C SER A 140 2.74 -12.50 -18.68
N THR A 141 3.61 -11.52 -18.42
CA THR A 141 4.94 -11.73 -17.81
C THR A 141 4.86 -12.16 -16.36
#